data_AF-A0A428SHA5-F1
#
_entry.id   AF-A0A428SHA5-F1
#
_cell.length_a   1.000
_cell.length_b   1.000
_cell.length_c   1.000
_cell.angle_alpha   90.00
_cell.angle_beta   90.00
_cell.angle_gamma   90.00
#
_symmetry.space_group_name_H-M   'P 1'
#
loop_
_entity.id
_entity.type
_entity.pdbx_description
1 polymer ?
#
loop_
_entity_poly.entity_id
_entity_poly.type
_entity_poly.pdbx_seq_one_letter_code
_entity_poly.pdbx_strand_id
1 'polypeptide(L)'
;MKFTTAIPMLAASAQVIHAFNVHVRSSDDLIDVGDLDLFSHTWQAIYSAAGNKEAVTIGPPPILTQNKPCHFNGHTDHSVTLTIEGHWDDVGGSKHEYRDALVEAGWESLRRLADQNSYNIWKDCCAETISTNCPAVGPNGCGATNSCHCPDGPNSRCRTLTKGHKVPSLINVSVTKNGAITANSLRIAFRSDTKEQKGACGAVEIVAKGIASFLFPPAVATLVGTGIDLQCA
;
A
#
# COMPACT_ATOMS: atom_id res chain seq x y z
N MET A 1 -38.13 44.50 37.33
CA MET A 1 -37.76 43.56 36.24
C MET A 1 -36.72 42.60 36.79
N LYS A 2 -37.02 41.30 36.84
CA LYS A 2 -36.08 40.24 37.27
C LYS A 2 -35.28 39.81 36.04
N PHE A 3 -33.96 40.01 36.04
CA PHE A 3 -33.08 39.43 35.03
C PHE A 3 -32.60 38.08 35.53
N THR A 4 -33.14 37.02 34.94
CA THR A 4 -32.71 35.64 35.13
C THR A 4 -31.47 35.44 34.26
N THR A 5 -30.29 35.39 34.88
CA THR A 5 -29.03 35.13 34.19
C THR A 5 -28.88 33.63 33.98
N ALA A 6 -29.05 33.17 32.73
CA ALA A 6 -28.71 31.80 32.34
C ALA A 6 -27.19 31.66 32.26
N ILE A 7 -26.62 30.73 33.02
CA ILE A 7 -25.21 30.34 32.95
C ILE A 7 -25.07 29.39 31.76
N PRO A 8 -24.35 29.73 30.68
CA PRO A 8 -24.00 28.74 29.68
C PRO A 8 -22.98 27.78 30.27
N MET A 9 -23.36 26.51 30.43
CA MET A 9 -22.40 25.44 30.65
C MET A 9 -21.50 25.36 29.42
N LEU A 10 -20.24 25.78 29.57
CA LEU A 10 -19.19 25.38 28.63
C LEU A 10 -19.03 23.86 28.77
N ALA A 11 -19.53 23.12 27.80
CA ALA A 11 -19.08 21.74 27.58
C ALA A 11 -17.59 21.82 27.23
N ALA A 12 -16.74 21.53 28.23
CA ALA A 12 -15.33 21.29 27.99
C ALA A 12 -15.23 20.05 27.09
N SER A 13 -14.98 20.26 25.80
CA SER A 13 -14.49 19.20 24.93
C SER A 13 -13.12 18.80 25.49
N ALA A 14 -13.10 17.71 26.25
CA ALA A 14 -11.85 17.07 26.62
C ALA A 14 -11.15 16.71 25.30
N GLN A 15 -10.13 17.48 24.93
CA GLN A 15 -9.21 17.06 23.90
C GLN A 15 -8.55 15.80 24.45
N VAL A 16 -8.97 14.65 23.94
CA VAL A 16 -8.23 13.41 24.16
C VAL A 16 -6.87 13.66 23.53
N ILE A 17 -5.89 14.02 24.35
CA ILE A 17 -4.49 14.01 23.95
C ILE A 17 -4.19 12.53 23.75
N HIS A 18 -4.32 12.05 22.51
CA HIS A 18 -3.92 10.70 22.18
C HIS A 18 -2.43 10.60 22.50
N ALA A 19 -2.10 9.78 23.49
CA ALA A 19 -0.72 9.59 23.94
C ALA A 19 0.15 8.95 22.85
N PHE A 20 -0.44 8.46 21.76
CA PHE A 20 0.23 7.69 20.73
C PHE A 20 0.13 8.35 19.36
N ASN A 21 1.21 8.29 18.58
CA ASN A 21 1.24 8.73 17.19
C ASN A 21 1.89 7.65 16.31
N VAL A 22 1.36 7.45 15.11
CA VAL A 22 1.89 6.50 14.13
C VAL A 22 2.69 7.25 13.08
N HIS A 23 3.95 6.85 12.92
CA HIS A 23 4.88 7.42 11.95
C HIS A 23 5.24 6.38 10.91
N VAL A 24 5.17 6.76 9.63
CA VAL A 24 5.57 5.96 8.49
C VAL A 24 6.74 6.65 7.79
N ARG A 25 7.81 5.92 7.54
CA ARG A 25 8.98 6.36 6.78
C ARG A 25 9.15 5.51 5.54
N SER A 26 9.21 6.18 4.40
CA SER A 26 9.41 5.56 3.09
C SER A 26 10.80 5.86 2.54
N SER A 27 11.47 4.89 1.91
CA SER A 27 12.69 5.17 1.13
C SER A 27 12.38 6.00 -0.12
N ASP A 28 13.38 6.71 -0.66
CA ASP A 28 13.29 7.36 -1.97
C ASP A 28 13.41 6.39 -3.16
N ASP A 29 13.97 5.20 -2.95
CA ASP A 29 14.11 4.17 -3.98
C ASP A 29 12.75 3.55 -4.30
N LEU A 30 12.38 3.57 -5.58
CA LEU A 30 11.23 2.92 -6.19
C LEU A 30 11.65 1.59 -6.82
N ILE A 31 10.91 0.56 -6.43
CA ILE A 31 10.99 -0.81 -6.94
C ILE A 31 9.79 -1.04 -7.83
N ASP A 32 10.04 -1.44 -9.07
CA ASP A 32 8.98 -1.98 -9.91
C ASP A 32 8.57 -3.35 -9.37
N VAL A 33 7.30 -3.51 -9.04
CA VAL A 33 6.76 -4.78 -8.53
C VAL A 33 5.82 -5.46 -9.54
N GLY A 34 5.67 -4.89 -10.73
CA GLY A 34 4.72 -5.43 -11.70
C GLY A 34 3.30 -5.39 -11.16
N ASP A 35 2.52 -6.37 -11.57
CA ASP A 35 1.14 -6.64 -11.15
C ASP A 35 1.02 -7.37 -9.80
N LEU A 36 2.03 -7.27 -8.91
CA LEU A 36 1.98 -7.88 -7.59
C LEU A 36 0.70 -7.48 -6.85
N ASP A 37 -0.05 -8.45 -6.34
CA ASP A 37 -1.17 -8.19 -5.43
C ASP A 37 -0.62 -7.73 -4.07
N LEU A 38 -0.44 -6.41 -3.95
CA LEU A 38 0.10 -5.78 -2.75
C LEU A 38 -0.76 -6.07 -1.52
N PHE A 39 -2.09 -6.15 -1.64
CA PHE A 39 -2.97 -6.39 -0.49
C PHE A 39 -2.80 -7.81 0.05
N SER A 40 -2.85 -8.79 -0.87
CA SER A 40 -2.67 -10.20 -0.55
C SER A 40 -1.30 -10.47 0.09
N HIS A 41 -0.24 -9.92 -0.50
CA HIS A 41 1.12 -10.19 -0.05
C HIS A 41 1.59 -9.33 1.14
N THR A 42 0.87 -8.27 1.52
CA THR A 42 1.20 -7.45 2.69
C THR A 42 0.16 -7.57 3.81
N TRP A 43 -0.92 -6.80 3.75
CA TRP A 43 -1.94 -6.73 4.80
C TRP A 43 -2.52 -8.13 5.09
N GLN A 44 -2.99 -8.85 4.07
CA GLN A 44 -3.60 -10.17 4.30
C GLN A 44 -2.57 -11.20 4.79
N ALA A 45 -1.35 -11.18 4.25
CA ALA A 45 -0.29 -12.09 4.65
C ALA A 45 0.03 -11.97 6.15
N ILE A 46 0.08 -10.75 6.71
CA ILE A 46 0.32 -10.52 8.13
C ILE A 46 -0.78 -11.16 8.99
N TYR A 47 -2.05 -11.06 8.58
CA TYR A 47 -3.19 -11.63 9.32
C TYR A 47 -3.43 -13.13 9.07
N SER A 48 -2.86 -13.70 8.01
CA SER A 48 -3.20 -15.06 7.54
C SER A 48 -2.63 -16.20 8.39
N ALA A 49 -1.53 -15.98 9.13
CA ALA A 49 -0.86 -17.04 9.89
C ALA A 49 -1.21 -17.02 11.39
N ALA A 50 -1.55 -18.19 11.93
CA ALA A 50 -1.64 -18.38 13.37
C ALA A 50 -0.24 -18.19 13.99
N GLY A 51 -0.13 -17.30 14.98
CA GLY A 51 1.15 -16.96 15.62
C GLY A 51 1.63 -15.53 15.38
N ASN A 52 1.07 -14.81 14.40
CA ASN A 52 1.39 -13.41 14.13
C ASN A 52 0.71 -12.42 15.11
N LYS A 53 0.68 -12.77 16.40
CA LYS A 53 0.01 -12.01 17.45
C LYS A 53 0.91 -11.00 18.13
N GLU A 54 2.23 -11.24 18.15
CA GLU A 54 3.25 -10.40 18.81
C GLU A 54 4.41 -10.03 17.87
N ALA A 55 4.62 -10.82 16.83
CA ALA A 55 5.63 -10.56 15.81
C ALA A 55 5.22 -11.22 14.49
N VAL A 56 5.80 -10.76 13.38
CA VAL A 56 5.64 -11.36 12.06
C VAL A 56 6.99 -11.39 11.34
N THR A 57 7.24 -12.48 10.61
CA THR A 57 8.34 -12.57 9.66
C THR A 57 7.85 -13.28 8.41
N ILE A 58 7.88 -12.61 7.26
CA ILE A 58 7.45 -13.12 5.95
C ILE A 58 8.61 -12.98 4.96
N GLY A 59 8.77 -13.99 4.10
CA GLY A 59 9.82 -14.12 3.09
C GLY A 59 10.86 -15.19 3.47
N PRO A 60 11.89 -15.44 2.64
CA PRO A 60 12.00 -15.16 1.21
C PRO A 60 11.62 -16.44 0.42
N PRO A 61 10.54 -16.39 -0.36
CA PRO A 61 10.79 -16.74 -1.75
C PRO A 61 10.38 -15.61 -2.70
N PRO A 62 11.02 -15.53 -3.88
CA PRO A 62 10.62 -14.61 -4.92
C PRO A 62 9.18 -14.89 -5.38
N ILE A 63 8.46 -13.82 -5.66
CA ILE A 63 7.11 -13.78 -6.19
C ILE A 63 7.26 -13.40 -7.66
N LEU A 64 6.74 -14.25 -8.55
CA LEU A 64 6.79 -14.02 -9.98
C LEU A 64 5.62 -13.12 -10.39
N THR A 65 5.95 -12.04 -11.10
CA THR A 65 4.98 -11.05 -11.54
C THR A 65 5.19 -10.71 -13.02
N GLN A 66 4.34 -9.85 -13.53
CA GLN A 66 4.35 -9.33 -14.89
C GLN A 66 4.60 -7.82 -14.84
N ASN A 67 5.53 -7.30 -15.63
CA ASN A 67 5.84 -5.87 -15.67
C ASN A 67 5.70 -5.23 -17.06
N LYS A 68 5.70 -6.01 -18.14
CA LYS A 68 5.59 -5.46 -19.49
C LYS A 68 4.23 -4.79 -19.70
N PRO A 69 4.18 -3.73 -20.53
CA PRO A 69 2.91 -3.09 -20.88
C PRO A 69 1.90 -4.06 -21.51
N CYS A 70 2.37 -5.07 -22.24
CA CYS A 70 1.54 -6.05 -22.94
C CYS A 70 2.11 -7.47 -22.87
N HIS A 71 1.28 -8.42 -22.45
CA HIS A 71 1.65 -9.83 -22.27
C HIS A 71 0.90 -10.73 -23.25
N PHE A 72 1.65 -11.32 -24.18
CA PHE A 72 1.08 -12.17 -25.24
C PHE A 72 1.02 -13.67 -24.90
N ASN A 73 1.80 -14.13 -23.92
CA ASN A 73 1.95 -15.55 -23.60
C ASN A 73 1.58 -15.90 -22.14
N GLY A 74 1.08 -14.92 -21.37
CA GLY A 74 0.67 -15.12 -19.97
C GLY A 74 1.81 -15.51 -19.02
N HIS A 75 3.07 -15.53 -19.47
CA HIS A 75 4.21 -15.85 -18.64
C HIS A 75 4.60 -14.65 -17.78
N THR A 76 5.05 -14.93 -16.56
CA THR A 76 5.70 -13.96 -15.69
C THR A 76 7.08 -13.62 -16.24
N ASP A 77 7.48 -12.37 -16.12
CA ASP A 77 8.76 -11.86 -16.64
C ASP A 77 9.49 -10.95 -15.67
N HIS A 78 9.04 -10.95 -14.42
CA HIS A 78 9.57 -10.13 -13.36
C HIS A 78 9.58 -10.92 -12.05
N SER A 79 10.57 -10.68 -11.20
CA SER A 79 10.71 -11.37 -9.91
C SER A 79 10.87 -10.37 -8.79
N VAL A 80 9.95 -10.44 -7.82
CA VAL A 80 9.92 -9.55 -6.65
C VAL A 80 10.17 -10.34 -5.39
N THR A 81 11.09 -9.88 -4.54
CA THR A 81 11.23 -10.39 -3.18
C THR A 81 10.59 -9.41 -2.22
N LEU A 82 9.66 -9.92 -1.41
CA LEU A 82 9.02 -9.19 -0.32
C LEU A 82 9.50 -9.76 1.02
N THR A 83 9.91 -8.88 1.91
CA THR A 83 10.20 -9.22 3.30
C THR A 83 9.39 -8.34 4.23
N ILE A 84 8.70 -8.94 5.18
CA ILE A 84 7.95 -8.22 6.21
C ILE A 84 8.44 -8.67 7.56
N GLU A 85 8.84 -7.72 8.38
CA GLU A 85 9.30 -7.94 9.75
C GLU A 85 8.50 -7.01 10.66
N GLY A 86 7.89 -7.52 11.70
CA GLY A 86 7.16 -6.68 12.64
C GLY A 86 7.20 -7.24 14.05
N HIS A 87 7.12 -6.34 15.01
CA HIS A 87 7.05 -6.65 16.42
C HIS A 87 6.14 -5.65 17.12
N TRP A 88 5.29 -6.14 18.01
CA TRP A 88 4.36 -5.31 18.75
C TRP A 88 3.94 -5.94 20.07
N ASP A 89 3.69 -5.08 21.04
CA ASP A 89 3.18 -5.42 22.36
C ASP A 89 1.67 -5.67 22.31
N ASP A 90 1.16 -6.36 23.32
CA ASP A 90 -0.29 -6.48 23.56
C ASP A 90 -0.76 -5.35 24.49
N VAL A 91 -1.89 -4.73 24.19
CA VAL A 91 -2.53 -3.75 25.07
C VAL A 91 -3.34 -4.49 26.13
N GLY A 92 -2.66 -4.99 27.16
CA GLY A 92 -3.32 -5.63 28.30
C GLY A 92 -3.76 -7.08 28.06
N GLY A 93 -3.13 -7.78 27.12
CA GLY A 93 -3.17 -9.25 27.00
C GLY A 93 -4.33 -9.82 26.18
N SER A 94 -5.05 -9.00 25.42
CA SER A 94 -6.18 -9.49 24.60
C SER A 94 -6.46 -8.69 23.34
N LYS A 95 -5.80 -7.55 23.13
CA LYS A 95 -6.12 -6.65 22.03
C LYS A 95 -4.83 -6.23 21.32
N HIS A 96 -4.79 -6.51 20.03
CA HIS A 96 -3.63 -6.31 19.18
C HIS A 96 -3.65 -4.92 18.52
N GLU A 97 -4.06 -3.85 19.24
CA GLU A 97 -4.24 -2.54 18.62
C GLU A 97 -2.94 -1.93 18.09
N TYR A 98 -1.77 -2.23 18.69
CA TYR A 98 -0.50 -1.79 18.12
C TYR A 98 -0.23 -2.45 16.77
N ARG A 99 -0.44 -3.76 16.65
CA ARG A 99 -0.37 -4.45 15.37
C ARG A 99 -1.30 -3.79 14.37
N ASP A 100 -2.56 -3.63 14.74
CA ASP A 100 -3.57 -3.15 13.82
C ASP A 100 -3.27 -1.69 13.43
N ALA A 101 -2.80 -0.83 14.33
CA ALA A 101 -2.31 0.51 14.01
C ALA A 101 -1.14 0.49 13.01
N LEU A 102 -0.13 -0.34 13.27
CA LEU A 102 1.06 -0.45 12.41
C LEU A 102 0.70 -0.98 11.02
N VAL A 103 -0.11 -2.04 10.96
CA VAL A 103 -0.50 -2.71 9.72
C VAL A 103 -1.43 -1.85 8.88
N GLU A 104 -2.44 -1.22 9.49
CA GLU A 104 -3.33 -0.29 8.79
C GLU A 104 -2.56 0.93 8.26
N ALA A 105 -1.67 1.52 9.06
CA ALA A 105 -0.89 2.67 8.61
C ALA A 105 0.12 2.31 7.52
N GLY A 106 0.78 1.15 7.64
CA GLY A 106 1.69 0.64 6.62
C GLY A 106 0.97 0.35 5.31
N TRP A 107 -0.17 -0.34 5.38
CA TRP A 107 -1.00 -0.66 4.21
C TRP A 107 -1.55 0.59 3.53
N GLU A 108 -2.16 1.52 4.28
CA GLU A 108 -2.74 2.72 3.71
C GLU A 108 -1.67 3.61 3.03
N SER A 109 -0.49 3.72 3.65
CA SER A 109 0.64 4.44 3.06
C SER A 109 1.16 3.76 1.80
N LEU A 110 1.40 2.45 1.85
CA LEU A 110 1.84 1.65 0.71
C LEU A 110 0.86 1.76 -0.46
N ARG A 111 -0.43 1.53 -0.20
CA ARG A 111 -1.50 1.56 -1.21
C ARG A 111 -1.54 2.89 -1.93
N ARG A 112 -1.50 4.01 -1.20
CA ARG A 112 -1.53 5.35 -1.81
C ARG A 112 -0.27 5.69 -2.59
N LEU A 113 0.91 5.31 -2.08
CA LEU A 113 2.17 5.49 -2.80
C LEU A 113 2.20 4.65 -4.08
N ALA A 114 1.68 3.43 -4.02
CA ALA A 114 1.53 2.53 -5.17
C ALA A 114 0.52 3.08 -6.21
N ASP A 115 -0.58 3.68 -5.76
CA ASP A 115 -1.58 4.29 -6.64
C ASP A 115 -1.00 5.48 -7.43
N GLN A 116 -0.16 6.32 -6.78
CA GLN A 116 0.53 7.44 -7.44
C GLN A 116 1.50 6.98 -8.55
N ASN A 117 2.04 5.78 -8.42
CA ASN A 117 3.02 5.22 -9.35
C ASN A 117 2.50 3.97 -10.06
N SER A 118 1.18 3.93 -10.30
CA SER A 118 0.53 2.84 -11.01
C SER A 118 0.65 2.99 -12.52
N TYR A 119 0.67 1.87 -13.22
CA TYR A 119 0.68 1.82 -14.68
C TYR A 119 -0.17 0.65 -15.19
N ASN A 120 -0.57 0.73 -16.45
CA ASN A 120 -1.41 -0.29 -17.06
C ASN A 120 -0.55 -1.46 -17.55
N ILE A 121 -1.02 -2.68 -17.24
CA ILE A 121 -0.48 -3.94 -17.77
C ILE A 121 -1.62 -4.65 -18.49
N TRP A 122 -1.50 -4.76 -19.80
CA TRP A 122 -2.41 -5.53 -20.62
C TRP A 122 -1.99 -7.00 -20.66
N LYS A 123 -2.96 -7.88 -20.46
CA LYS A 123 -2.77 -9.34 -20.48
C LYS A 123 -3.66 -9.99 -21.51
N ASP A 124 -3.33 -11.26 -21.79
CA ASP A 124 -4.00 -12.07 -22.79
C ASP A 124 -4.01 -11.39 -24.16
N CYS A 125 -2.87 -10.80 -24.51
CA CYS A 125 -2.68 -10.07 -25.75
C CYS A 125 -2.49 -11.03 -26.93
N CYS A 126 -2.96 -10.59 -28.09
CA CYS A 126 -2.79 -11.24 -29.37
C CYS A 126 -2.34 -10.18 -30.38
N ALA A 127 -1.34 -10.50 -31.19
CA ALA A 127 -0.90 -9.65 -32.29
C ALA A 127 -1.53 -10.12 -33.59
N GLU A 128 -2.34 -9.28 -34.23
CA GLU A 128 -2.89 -9.62 -35.55
C GLU A 128 -1.77 -9.67 -36.58
N THR A 129 -1.73 -10.76 -37.34
CA THR A 129 -0.86 -10.94 -38.50
C THR A 129 -1.69 -11.44 -39.68
N ILE A 130 -1.11 -11.48 -40.87
CA ILE A 130 -1.77 -12.04 -42.07
C ILE A 130 -2.23 -13.49 -41.82
N SER A 131 -1.56 -14.22 -40.93
CA SER A 131 -1.87 -15.62 -40.56
C SER A 131 -2.60 -15.78 -39.22
N THR A 132 -2.77 -14.73 -38.43
CA THR A 132 -3.32 -14.80 -37.07
C THR A 132 -4.50 -13.87 -36.92
N ASN A 133 -5.70 -14.43 -36.77
CA ASN A 133 -6.89 -13.66 -36.43
C ASN A 133 -7.07 -13.63 -34.91
N CYS A 134 -7.02 -12.44 -34.32
CA CYS A 134 -7.18 -12.29 -32.88
C CYS A 134 -8.66 -12.35 -32.49
N PRO A 135 -8.99 -12.99 -31.36
CA PRO A 135 -10.38 -13.02 -30.89
C PRO A 135 -10.90 -11.61 -30.61
N ALA A 136 -12.21 -11.44 -30.72
CA ALA A 136 -12.87 -10.21 -30.28
C ALA A 136 -12.58 -9.96 -28.79
N VAL A 137 -12.32 -8.69 -28.45
CA VAL A 137 -12.09 -8.26 -27.07
C VAL A 137 -13.40 -7.85 -26.44
N GLY A 138 -13.55 -8.14 -25.14
CA GLY A 138 -14.70 -7.69 -24.36
C GLY A 138 -14.66 -6.18 -24.12
N PRO A 139 -15.69 -5.62 -23.43
CA PRO A 139 -15.82 -4.17 -23.20
C PRO A 139 -14.66 -3.55 -22.41
N ASN A 140 -13.91 -4.34 -21.65
CA ASN A 140 -12.77 -3.90 -20.85
C ASN A 140 -11.41 -4.17 -21.52
N GLY A 141 -11.41 -4.69 -22.75
CA GLY A 141 -10.19 -4.94 -23.53
C GLY A 141 -9.76 -3.74 -24.36
N CYS A 142 -8.62 -3.88 -25.02
CA CYS A 142 -8.10 -2.92 -26.00
C CYS A 142 -7.84 -3.60 -27.34
N GLY A 143 -7.88 -2.84 -28.43
CA GLY A 143 -7.69 -3.36 -29.78
C GLY A 143 -8.10 -2.35 -30.86
N ALA A 144 -8.77 -2.85 -31.92
CA ALA A 144 -9.06 -2.09 -33.15
C ALA A 144 -9.74 -0.72 -32.92
N THR A 145 -10.53 -0.55 -31.86
CA THR A 145 -11.25 0.69 -31.54
C THR A 145 -10.55 1.57 -30.51
N ASN A 146 -9.64 1.01 -29.71
CA ASN A 146 -8.95 1.66 -28.61
C ASN A 146 -7.54 1.07 -28.45
N SER A 147 -6.51 1.88 -28.71
CA SER A 147 -5.12 1.39 -28.72
C SER A 147 -4.70 0.81 -27.37
N CYS A 148 -4.09 -0.38 -27.42
CA CYS A 148 -3.41 -0.97 -26.26
C CYS A 148 -2.07 -0.29 -25.93
N HIS A 149 -1.56 0.53 -26.86
CA HIS A 149 -0.22 1.14 -26.80
C HIS A 149 0.90 0.11 -26.56
N CYS A 150 0.76 -1.11 -27.11
CA CYS A 150 1.78 -2.14 -27.02
C CYS A 150 2.99 -1.77 -27.91
N PRO A 151 4.21 -1.66 -27.35
CA PRO A 151 5.41 -1.31 -28.13
C PRO A 151 5.69 -2.32 -29.25
N ASP A 152 5.49 -3.61 -28.98
CA ASP A 152 5.85 -4.71 -29.88
C ASP A 152 4.70 -5.14 -30.82
N GLY A 153 3.57 -4.43 -30.82
CA GLY A 153 2.38 -4.84 -31.55
C GLY A 153 1.38 -3.70 -31.79
N PRO A 154 1.53 -2.89 -32.85
CA PRO A 154 0.61 -1.78 -33.13
C PRO A 154 -0.84 -2.23 -33.40
N ASN A 155 -1.04 -3.50 -33.82
CA ASN A 155 -2.34 -4.14 -34.00
C ASN A 155 -2.65 -5.17 -32.90
N SER A 156 -2.10 -4.99 -31.71
CA SER A 156 -2.37 -5.85 -30.58
C SER A 156 -3.83 -5.71 -30.11
N ARG A 157 -4.44 -6.84 -29.75
CA ARG A 157 -5.69 -6.89 -29.00
C ARG A 157 -5.46 -7.58 -27.67
N CYS A 158 -5.87 -6.97 -26.56
CA CYS A 158 -5.71 -7.56 -25.23
C CYS A 158 -7.05 -7.60 -24.51
N ARG A 159 -7.30 -8.69 -23.76
CA ARG A 159 -8.61 -8.93 -23.14
C ARG A 159 -8.71 -8.41 -21.71
N THR A 160 -7.59 -8.33 -21.01
CA THR A 160 -7.56 -8.08 -19.57
C THR A 160 -6.65 -6.90 -19.28
N LEU A 161 -7.18 -5.89 -18.59
CA LEU A 161 -6.40 -4.80 -18.02
C LEU A 161 -6.13 -5.09 -16.55
N THR A 162 -4.87 -5.02 -16.16
CA THR A 162 -4.42 -5.06 -14.77
C THR A 162 -3.57 -3.84 -14.46
N LYS A 163 -3.35 -3.57 -13.17
CA LYS A 163 -2.47 -2.49 -12.73
C LYS A 163 -1.15 -3.07 -12.26
N GLY A 164 -0.07 -2.53 -12.81
CA GLY A 164 1.25 -2.64 -12.23
C GLY A 164 1.54 -1.46 -11.30
N HIS A 165 2.51 -1.63 -10.41
CA HIS A 165 2.90 -0.61 -9.45
C HIS A 165 4.41 -0.48 -9.35
N LYS A 166 4.86 0.75 -9.08
CA LYS A 166 6.17 0.98 -8.45
C LYS A 166 5.94 1.40 -7.00
N VAL A 167 6.69 0.81 -6.09
CA VAL A 167 6.55 1.04 -4.64
C VAL A 167 7.89 1.41 -4.03
N PRO A 168 7.92 2.10 -2.89
CA PRO A 168 9.17 2.29 -2.16
C PRO A 168 9.85 0.95 -1.83
N SER A 169 11.18 0.90 -1.91
CA SER A 169 11.98 -0.26 -1.51
C SER A 169 11.83 -0.61 -0.04
N LEU A 170 11.48 0.37 0.79
CA LEU A 170 11.34 0.22 2.22
C LEU A 170 10.22 1.12 2.75
N ILE A 171 9.36 0.53 3.58
CA ILE A 171 8.40 1.23 4.43
C ILE A 171 8.64 0.77 5.87
N ASN A 172 8.96 1.71 6.75
CA ASN A 172 9.06 1.49 8.19
C ASN A 172 7.90 2.21 8.88
N VAL A 173 7.17 1.51 9.73
CA VAL A 173 6.12 2.05 10.58
C VAL A 173 6.56 1.92 12.02
N SER A 174 6.34 2.97 12.80
CA SER A 174 6.64 2.99 14.23
C SER A 174 5.57 3.76 14.99
N VAL A 175 5.44 3.47 16.27
CA VAL A 175 4.54 4.19 17.18
C VAL A 175 5.36 4.93 18.22
N THR A 176 5.05 6.20 18.45
CA THR A 176 5.55 6.94 19.62
C THR A 176 4.49 6.97 20.71
N LYS A 177 4.91 6.99 21.98
CA LYS A 177 4.08 7.20 23.16
C LYS A 177 4.62 8.39 23.94
N ASN A 178 3.82 9.44 24.13
CA ASN A 178 4.23 10.70 24.77
C ASN A 178 5.51 11.29 24.15
N GLY A 179 5.65 11.17 22.82
CA GLY A 179 6.82 11.63 22.07
C GLY A 179 8.05 10.72 22.11
N ALA A 180 8.02 9.62 22.87
CA ALA A 180 9.11 8.63 22.89
C ALA A 180 8.81 7.46 21.94
N ILE A 181 9.81 7.01 21.18
CA ILE A 181 9.69 5.84 20.30
C ILE A 181 9.45 4.58 21.14
N THR A 182 8.47 3.78 20.75
CA THR A 182 8.21 2.47 21.35
C THR A 182 8.95 1.35 20.58
N ALA A 183 9.02 0.15 21.15
CA ALA A 183 9.58 -1.02 20.46
C ALA A 183 8.66 -1.54 19.32
N ASN A 184 7.43 -1.04 19.24
CA ASN A 184 6.43 -1.43 18.25
C ASN A 184 6.84 -0.93 16.86
N SER A 185 7.05 -1.86 15.94
CA SER A 185 7.49 -1.52 14.59
C SER A 185 7.01 -2.53 13.55
N LEU A 186 6.90 -2.05 12.31
CA LEU A 186 6.65 -2.85 11.13
C LEU A 186 7.59 -2.37 10.03
N ARG A 187 8.24 -3.30 9.35
CA ARG A 187 9.14 -3.07 8.23
C ARG A 187 8.67 -3.90 7.06
N ILE A 188 8.41 -3.25 5.94
CA ILE A 188 8.04 -3.86 4.66
C ILE A 188 9.13 -3.49 3.66
N ALA A 189 9.82 -4.48 3.12
CA ALA A 189 10.91 -4.29 2.17
C ALA A 189 10.63 -5.01 0.86
N PHE A 190 10.79 -4.29 -0.24
CA PHE A 190 10.66 -4.80 -1.60
C PHE A 190 12.02 -4.79 -2.28
N ARG A 191 12.28 -5.83 -3.06
CA ARG A 191 13.41 -5.90 -4.01
C ARG A 191 12.90 -6.52 -5.29
N SER A 192 13.47 -6.16 -6.43
CA SER A 192 13.21 -6.87 -7.68
C SER A 192 14.50 -7.17 -8.43
N ASP A 193 14.38 -7.98 -9.48
CA ASP A 193 15.44 -8.27 -10.44
C ASP A 193 15.75 -7.09 -11.38
N THR A 194 15.00 -5.98 -11.28
CA THR A 194 15.27 -4.73 -12.00
C THR A 194 15.96 -3.69 -11.13
N LYS A 195 16.59 -2.71 -11.79
CA LYS A 195 17.29 -1.61 -11.11
C LYS A 195 16.30 -0.65 -10.43
N GLU A 196 16.62 -0.30 -9.19
CA GLU A 196 15.92 0.71 -8.40
C GLU A 196 15.96 2.10 -9.08
N GLN A 197 14.86 2.83 -9.01
CA GLN A 197 14.72 4.19 -9.55
C GLN A 197 14.54 5.17 -8.41
N LYS A 198 15.09 6.38 -8.48
CA LYS A 198 14.83 7.42 -7.47
C LYS A 198 13.49 8.11 -7.72
N GLY A 199 12.92 8.72 -6.69
CA GLY A 199 11.76 9.60 -6.81
C GLY A 199 10.52 9.19 -6.02
N ALA A 200 10.60 8.20 -5.13
CA ALA A 200 9.47 7.85 -4.26
C ALA A 200 9.08 9.02 -3.35
N CYS A 201 10.04 9.86 -2.92
CA CYS A 201 9.75 11.00 -2.04
C CYS A 201 8.82 12.03 -2.68
N GLY A 202 8.83 12.16 -4.02
CA GLY A 202 7.93 13.11 -4.71
C GLY A 202 6.45 12.78 -4.50
N ALA A 203 6.11 11.49 -4.39
CA ALA A 203 4.77 11.04 -4.08
C ALA A 203 4.43 11.16 -2.58
N VAL A 204 5.43 11.09 -1.70
CA VAL A 204 5.24 11.15 -0.25
C VAL A 204 4.57 12.45 0.18
N GLU A 205 4.99 13.62 -0.32
CA GLU A 205 4.40 14.90 0.06
C GLU A 205 2.91 15.00 -0.30
N ILE A 206 2.53 14.44 -1.46
CA ILE A 206 1.15 14.41 -1.94
C ILE A 206 0.32 13.47 -1.06
N VAL A 207 0.84 12.27 -0.79
CA VAL A 207 0.17 11.24 0.01
C VAL A 207 0.03 11.65 1.47
N ALA A 208 1.07 12.24 2.08
CA ALA A 208 1.10 12.64 3.48
C ALA A 208 -0.08 13.56 3.84
N LYS A 209 -0.39 14.54 2.98
CA LYS A 209 -1.56 15.42 3.16
C LYS A 209 -2.88 14.65 3.18
N GLY A 210 -2.99 13.60 2.38
CA GLY A 210 -4.19 12.78 2.26
C GLY A 210 -4.39 11.77 3.40
N ILE A 211 -3.32 11.39 4.11
CA ILE A 211 -3.39 10.42 5.21
C ILE A 211 -3.25 11.03 6.61
N ALA A 212 -2.91 12.33 6.70
CA ALA A 212 -2.90 13.06 7.96
C ALA A 212 -4.27 13.07 8.68
N SER A 213 -5.37 12.85 7.94
CA SER A 213 -6.72 12.72 8.49
C SER A 213 -7.26 11.29 8.46
N PHE A 214 -6.40 10.29 8.24
CA PHE A 214 -6.80 8.90 8.19
C PHE A 214 -7.51 8.47 9.48
N LEU A 215 -8.67 7.84 9.33
CA LEU A 215 -9.47 7.36 10.45
C LEU A 215 -9.17 5.88 10.65
N PHE A 216 -8.47 5.56 11.74
CA PHE A 216 -8.27 4.18 12.13
C PHE A 216 -9.59 3.52 12.53
N PRO A 217 -9.69 2.17 12.44
CA PRO A 217 -10.82 1.44 12.99
C PRO A 217 -11.09 1.83 14.45
N PRO A 218 -12.35 1.86 14.93
CA PRO A 218 -12.70 2.42 16.24
C PRO A 218 -11.88 1.87 17.41
N ALA A 219 -11.58 0.56 17.41
CA ALA A 219 -10.74 -0.06 18.45
C ALA A 219 -9.32 0.55 18.48
N VAL A 220 -8.71 0.72 17.31
CA VAL A 220 -7.37 1.30 17.13
C VAL A 220 -7.37 2.81 17.39
N ALA A 221 -8.41 3.51 16.95
CA ALA A 221 -8.54 4.96 17.13
C ALA A 221 -8.57 5.38 18.62
N THR A 222 -9.04 4.51 19.53
CA THR A 222 -8.95 4.80 20.97
C THR A 222 -7.52 4.89 21.48
N LEU A 223 -6.59 4.16 20.85
CA LEU A 223 -5.17 4.16 21.20
C LEU A 223 -4.43 5.31 20.51
N VAL A 224 -4.46 5.35 19.17
CA VAL A 224 -3.60 6.23 18.35
C VAL A 224 -4.30 7.47 17.79
N GLY A 225 -5.60 7.62 18.02
CA GLY A 225 -6.37 8.73 17.49
C GLY A 225 -6.57 8.64 15.98
N THR A 226 -6.23 9.72 15.27
CA THR A 226 -6.40 9.86 13.82
C THR A 226 -5.10 10.34 13.19
N GLY A 227 -4.89 9.96 11.93
CA GLY A 227 -3.80 10.47 11.10
C GLY A 227 -2.56 9.60 11.10
N ILE A 228 -1.84 9.66 9.99
CA ILE A 228 -0.56 8.98 9.80
C ILE A 228 0.47 10.06 9.42
N ASP A 229 1.57 10.13 10.17
CA ASP A 229 2.71 10.98 9.82
C ASP A 229 3.62 10.24 8.84
N LEU A 230 3.42 10.46 7.54
CA LEU A 230 4.26 9.89 6.48
C LEU A 230 5.36 10.86 6.07
N GLN A 231 6.59 10.36 6.11
CA GLN A 231 7.80 11.10 5.73
C GLN A 231 8.68 10.28 4.80
N CYS A 232 9.48 10.96 4.00
CA CYS A 232 10.55 10.30 3.27
C CYS A 232 11.81 10.21 4.14
N ALA A 233 12.54 9.11 4.03
CA ALA A 233 13.78 8.83 4.76
C ALA A 233 15.03 9.13 3.91
#